data_AF-A0A554R3C1-F1
#
_entry.id   AF-A0A554R3C1-F1
#
_cell.length_a   1.000
_cell.length_b   1.000
_cell.length_c   1.000
_cell.angle_alpha   90.00
_cell.angle_beta   90.00
_cell.angle_gamma   90.00
#
_symmetry.space_group_name_H-M   'P 1'
#
loop_
_entity.id
_entity.type
_entity.pdbx_description
1 polymer ?
#
loop_
_entity_poly.entity_id
_entity_poly.type
_entity_poly.pdbx_seq_one_letter_code
_entity_poly.pdbx_strand_id
1 'polypeptide(L)'
;MTTTERPTQTLRERISANVLTLMPSRGLRRDNDLAELLGWTTAKTSRCLRRNAWQLDDLDHVAEKLGVDVADLTKNPFDYLPRVGKPTEP
;
A
#
# COMPACT_ATOMS: atom_id res chain seq x y z
N MET A 1 -0.22 31.70 7.44
CA MET A 1 0.51 30.48 7.03
C MET A 1 -0.42 29.31 7.23
N THR A 2 -1.08 28.84 6.18
CA THR A 2 -1.94 27.66 6.23
C THR A 2 -1.06 26.43 6.27
N THR A 3 -0.92 25.82 7.45
CA THR A 3 -0.39 24.46 7.56
C THR A 3 -1.36 23.56 6.80
N THR A 4 -1.03 23.21 5.55
CA THR A 4 -1.75 22.15 4.83
C THR A 4 -1.50 20.87 5.59
N GLU A 5 -2.44 20.47 6.45
CA GLU A 5 -2.48 19.14 7.04
C GLU A 5 -2.43 18.15 5.88
N ARG A 6 -1.29 17.48 5.69
CA ARG A 6 -1.18 16.45 4.66
C ARG A 6 -2.16 15.35 5.06
N PRO A 7 -3.06 14.91 4.17
CA PRO A 7 -3.98 13.84 4.51
C PRO A 7 -3.17 12.63 4.95
N THR A 8 -3.35 12.23 6.22
CA THR A 8 -2.73 11.03 6.78
C THR A 8 -3.33 9.85 6.05
N GLN A 9 -2.61 9.35 5.04
CA GLN A 9 -3.03 8.20 4.25
C GLN A 9 -3.30 7.01 5.18
N THR A 10 -4.50 6.43 5.11
CA THR A 10 -4.87 5.26 5.90
C THR A 10 -3.98 4.08 5.53
N LEU A 11 -3.79 3.13 6.45
CA LEU A 11 -3.01 1.91 6.19
C LEU A 11 -3.44 1.21 4.89
N ARG A 12 -4.75 1.11 4.65
CA ARG A 12 -5.33 0.48 3.48
C ARG A 12 -4.98 1.20 2.17
N GLU A 13 -4.98 2.53 2.18
CA GLU A 13 -4.55 3.33 1.03
C GLU A 13 -3.05 3.20 0.77
N ARG A 14 -2.23 3.09 1.83
CA ARG A 14 -0.78 2.84 1.70
C ARG A 14 -0.50 1.50 1.07
N ILE A 15 -1.22 0.46 1.48
CA ILE A 15 -1.12 -0.87 0.86
C ILE A 15 -1.38 -0.78 -0.64
N SER A 16 -2.48 -0.16 -1.06
CA SER A 16 -2.78 0.02 -2.48
C SER A 16 -1.66 0.78 -3.21
N ALA A 17 -1.14 1.87 -2.63
CA ALA A 17 -0.06 2.65 -3.23
C ALA A 17 1.24 1.85 -3.35
N ASN A 18 1.60 1.06 -2.33
CA ASN A 18 2.80 0.23 -2.33
C ASN A 18 2.67 -0.90 -3.36
N VAL A 19 1.51 -1.57 -3.44
CA VAL A 19 1.23 -2.58 -4.47
C VAL A 19 1.39 -1.99 -5.87
N LEU A 20 0.77 -0.83 -6.14
CA LEU A 20 0.90 -0.14 -7.43
C LEU A 20 2.33 0.26 -7.76
N THR A 21 3.13 0.61 -6.75
CA THR A 21 4.54 0.97 -6.92
C THR A 21 5.41 -0.25 -7.22
N LEU A 22 5.09 -1.41 -6.64
CA LEU A 22 5.80 -2.66 -6.86
C LEU A 22 5.49 -3.28 -8.22
N MET A 23 4.26 -3.11 -8.73
CA MET A 23 3.80 -3.72 -9.99
C MET A 23 4.77 -3.53 -11.18
N PRO A 24 5.23 -2.31 -11.53
CA PRO A 24 6.16 -2.10 -12.64
C PRO A 24 7.48 -2.85 -12.48
N SER A 25 8.01 -2.95 -11.26
CA SER A 25 9.25 -3.68 -10.98
C SER A 25 9.13 -5.18 -11.24
N ARG A 26 7.89 -5.70 -11.29
CA ARG A 26 7.55 -7.10 -11.59
C ARG A 26 7.01 -7.32 -12.99
N GLY A 27 7.11 -6.30 -13.86
CA GLY A 27 6.61 -6.36 -15.22
C GLY A 27 5.09 -6.22 -15.36
N LEU A 28 4.38 -5.96 -14.26
CA LEU A 28 2.92 -5.74 -14.26
C LEU A 28 2.66 -4.27 -14.59
N ARG A 29 1.93 -4.01 -15.67
CA ARG A 29 1.64 -2.65 -16.15
C ARG A 29 0.19 -2.25 -15.90
N ARG A 30 -0.70 -3.22 -15.73
CA ARG A 30 -2.14 -3.01 -15.61
C ARG A 30 -2.70 -3.80 -14.44
N ASP A 31 -3.83 -3.31 -13.91
CA ASP A 31 -4.58 -3.98 -12.85
C ASP A 31 -4.98 -5.42 -13.27
N ASN A 32 -5.21 -5.66 -14.57
CA ASN A 32 -5.50 -7.01 -15.10
C ASN A 32 -4.30 -7.96 -14.97
N ASP A 33 -3.07 -7.49 -15.17
CA ASP A 33 -1.88 -8.34 -15.03
C ASP A 33 -1.75 -8.83 -13.58
N LEU A 34 -2.07 -7.95 -12.62
CA LEU A 34 -2.13 -8.33 -11.21
C LEU A 34 -3.27 -9.32 -10.95
N ALA A 35 -4.44 -9.12 -11.55
CA ALA A 35 -5.57 -10.05 -11.42
C ALA A 35 -5.19 -11.45 -11.93
N GLU A 36 -4.55 -11.54 -13.09
CA GLU A 36 -4.06 -12.80 -13.66
C GLU A 36 -3.01 -13.46 -12.77
N LEU A 37 -2.03 -12.70 -12.28
CA LEU A 37 -0.98 -13.22 -11.39
C LEU A 37 -1.55 -13.80 -10.08
N LEU A 38 -2.56 -13.14 -9.51
CA LEU A 38 -3.17 -13.55 -8.24
C LEU A 38 -4.27 -14.62 -8.41
N GLY A 39 -4.69 -14.90 -9.65
CA GLY A 39 -5.87 -15.73 -9.92
C GLY A 39 -7.18 -15.08 -9.44
N TRP A 40 -7.24 -13.74 -9.46
CA TRP A 40 -8.38 -12.96 -9.01
C TRP A 40 -9.28 -12.51 -10.16
N THR A 41 -10.54 -12.23 -9.84
CA THR A 41 -11.42 -11.52 -10.78
C THR A 41 -11.05 -10.05 -10.85
N THR A 42 -11.30 -9.43 -12.01
CA THR A 42 -11.13 -7.97 -12.19
C THR A 42 -11.91 -7.15 -11.16
N ALA A 43 -13.09 -7.64 -10.76
CA ALA A 43 -13.92 -7.03 -9.73
C ALA A 43 -13.24 -7.07 -8.34
N LYS A 44 -12.60 -8.19 -7.98
CA LYS A 44 -11.85 -8.31 -6.72
C LYS A 44 -10.63 -7.38 -6.74
N THR A 45 -9.83 -7.41 -7.81
CA THR A 45 -8.65 -6.55 -7.93
C THR A 45 -9.00 -5.07 -7.88
N SER A 46 -10.07 -4.65 -8.57
CA SER A 46 -10.58 -3.28 -8.52
C SER A 46 -11.06 -2.90 -7.11
N ARG A 47 -11.75 -3.79 -6.40
CA ARG A 47 -12.15 -3.58 -5.00
C ARG A 47 -10.93 -3.37 -4.09
N CYS A 48 -9.86 -4.15 -4.25
CA CYS A 48 -8.64 -4.01 -3.45
C CYS A 48 -7.89 -2.71 -3.80
N LEU A 49 -7.59 -2.46 -5.08
CA LEU A 49 -6.76 -1.31 -5.49
C LEU A 49 -7.48 0.04 -5.44
N ARG A 50 -8.76 0.09 -5.86
CA ARG A 50 -9.51 1.36 -6.00
C ARG A 50 -10.34 1.70 -4.78
N ARG A 51 -10.80 0.69 -4.03
CA ARG A 51 -11.59 0.89 -2.81
C ARG A 51 -10.82 0.53 -1.53
N ASN A 52 -9.55 0.18 -1.65
CA ASN A 52 -8.65 -0.14 -0.52
C ASN A 52 -9.20 -1.25 0.39
N ALA A 53 -10.03 -2.14 -0.16
CA ALA A 53 -10.79 -3.14 0.61
C ALA A 53 -10.02 -4.46 0.75
N TRP A 54 -8.79 -4.36 1.26
CA TRP A 54 -7.90 -5.49 1.55
C TRP A 54 -8.38 -6.35 2.74
N GLN A 55 -8.36 -7.67 2.57
CA GLN A 55 -8.43 -8.63 3.68
C GLN A 55 -7.01 -9.07 4.08
N LEU A 56 -6.87 -9.69 5.26
CA LEU A 56 -5.58 -10.22 5.73
C LEU A 56 -5.02 -11.26 4.75
N ASP A 57 -5.82 -12.25 4.36
CA ASP A 57 -5.44 -13.29 3.39
C ASP A 57 -5.03 -12.70 2.02
N ASP A 58 -5.59 -11.55 1.65
CA ASP A 58 -5.22 -10.88 0.39
C ASP A 58 -3.79 -10.31 0.45
N LEU A 59 -3.32 -9.90 1.64
CA LEU A 59 -2.00 -9.32 1.83
C LEU A 59 -0.92 -10.38 1.74
N ASP A 60 -1.11 -11.52 2.41
CA ASP A 60 -0.18 -12.65 2.35
C ASP A 60 -0.05 -13.14 0.90
N HIS A 61 -1.17 -13.32 0.21
CA HIS A 61 -1.20 -13.80 -1.17
C HIS A 61 -0.53 -12.81 -2.14
N VAL A 62 -0.79 -11.51 -1.99
CA VAL A 62 -0.13 -10.48 -2.81
C VAL A 62 1.36 -10.40 -2.51
N ALA A 63 1.76 -10.43 -1.24
CA ALA A 63 3.16 -10.38 -0.84
C ALA A 63 3.94 -11.56 -1.42
N GLU A 64 3.38 -12.77 -1.33
CA GLU A 64 3.96 -13.98 -1.91
C GLU A 64 4.15 -13.85 -3.43
N LYS A 65 3.09 -13.49 -4.17
CA LYS A 65 3.15 -13.39 -5.64
C LYS A 65 3.99 -12.21 -6.13
N LEU A 66 4.00 -11.13 -5.38
CA LEU A 66 4.91 -10.01 -5.59
C LEU A 66 6.25 -10.22 -4.91
N GLY A 67 6.61 -11.42 -4.42
CA GLY A 67 7.91 -11.74 -3.80
C GLY A 67 8.47 -10.63 -2.90
N VAL A 68 7.66 -10.14 -1.97
CA VAL A 68 8.02 -9.15 -0.94
C VAL A 68 7.50 -9.63 0.42
N ASP A 69 7.94 -8.99 1.51
CA ASP A 69 7.32 -9.21 2.81
C ASP A 69 6.00 -8.43 2.90
N VAL A 70 5.02 -8.93 3.64
CA VAL A 70 3.79 -8.21 3.98
C VAL A 70 4.11 -6.88 4.66
N ALA A 71 5.18 -6.83 5.46
CA ALA A 71 5.67 -5.60 6.06
C ALA A 71 5.95 -4.53 5.00
N ASP A 72 6.51 -4.90 3.85
CA ASP A 72 6.81 -3.96 2.75
C ASP A 72 5.54 -3.34 2.16
N LEU A 73 4.42 -4.07 2.16
CA LEU A 73 3.13 -3.54 1.71
C LEU A 73 2.57 -2.49 2.67
N THR A 74 2.88 -2.60 3.96
CA THR A 74 2.36 -1.69 4.99
C THR A 74 3.25 -0.48 5.28
N LYS A 75 4.51 -0.51 4.80
CA LYS A 75 5.53 0.51 5.05
C LYS A 75 5.04 1.89 4.64
N ASN A 76 5.24 2.84 5.54
CA ASN A 76 5.17 4.26 5.25
C ASN A 76 6.61 4.80 5.20
N PRO A 77 7.01 5.53 4.15
CA PRO A 77 8.32 6.17 4.12
C PRO A 77 8.56 7.12 5.31
N PHE A 78 7.49 7.60 5.96
CA PHE A 78 7.56 8.47 7.13
C PHE A 78 7.49 7.74 8.49
N ASP A 79 7.26 6.42 8.54
CA ASP A 79 7.16 5.69 9.83
C ASP A 79 8.52 5.63 10.58
N TYR A 80 9.63 5.94 9.90
CA TYR A 80 10.98 6.01 10.49
C TYR A 80 11.43 7.41 10.88
N LEU A 81 10.64 8.46 10.58
CA LEU A 81 11.00 9.78 11.06
C LEU A 81 10.79 9.81 12.58
N PRO A 82 11.79 10.25 13.37
CA PRO A 82 11.56 10.49 14.78
C PRO A 82 10.34 11.40 14.88
N ARG A 83 9.33 11.00 15.66
CA ARG A 83 8.23 11.89 16.01
C ARG A 83 8.90 13.13 16.57
N VAL A 84 8.89 14.23 15.81
CA VAL A 84 9.53 15.46 16.22
C VAL A 84 8.90 15.79 17.57
N GLY A 85 9.68 15.55 18.63
CA GLY A 85 9.25 15.82 19.98
C GLY A 85 8.79 17.26 20.00
N LYS A 86 7.60 17.51 20.53
CA LYS A 86 7.28 18.88 20.92
C LYS A 86 8.46 19.35 21.79
N PRO A 87 9.07 20.51 21.52
CA PRO A 87 9.94 21.12 22.51
C PRO A 87 9.04 21.33 23.73
N THR A 88 9.28 20.58 24.79
CA THR A 88 8.91 21.04 26.12
C THR A 88 9.82 22.23 26.37
N GLU A 89 9.27 23.43 26.14
CA GLU A 89 9.87 24.70 26.57
C GLU A 89 10.17 24.67 28.08
N PRO A 90 11.20 25.41 28.51
CA PRO A 90 11.77 25.35 29.87
C PRO A 90 10.83 25.81 30.98
#